data_AF-A0A351VE00-F1
#
_entry.id   AF-A0A351VE00-F1
#
_cell.length_a   1.000
_cell.length_b   1.000
_cell.length_c   1.000
_cell.angle_alpha   90.00
_cell.angle_beta   90.00
_cell.angle_gamma   90.00
#
_symmetry.space_group_name_H-M   'P 1'
#
loop_
_entity.id
_entity.type
_entity.pdbx_description
1 polymer ?
#
loop_
_entity_poly.entity_id
_entity_poly.type
_entity_poly.pdbx_seq_one_letter_code
_entity_poly.pdbx_strand_id
1 'polypeptide(L)' 'MKKHLNNAGTGTYRIRIIHGYHGGTRIRDGIWDEFCYGREPEVKRITMGENQRITELVLREF' A
#
# COMPACT_ATOMS: atom_id res chain seq x y z
N MET A 1 -6.73 6.24 -1.39
CA MET A 1 -6.10 4.94 -1.74
C MET A 1 -7.11 3.81 -1.84
N LYS A 2 -8.01 3.64 -0.86
CA LYS A 2 -9.08 2.61 -0.89
C LYS A 2 -9.82 2.43 -2.22
N LYS A 3 -10.20 3.52 -2.91
CA LYS A 3 -10.83 3.42 -4.24
C LYS A 3 -10.02 2.59 -5.25
N HIS A 4 -8.68 2.70 -5.24
CA HIS A 4 -7.84 1.92 -6.15
C HIS A 4 -7.69 0.47 -5.72
N LEU A 5 -7.72 0.21 -4.41
CA LEU A 5 -7.74 -1.14 -3.86
C LEU A 5 -9.05 -1.85 -4.24
N ASN A 6 -10.20 -1.22 -3.95
CA ASN A 6 -11.52 -1.79 -4.24
C ASN A 6 -11.78 -2.01 -5.74
N ASN A 7 -11.10 -1.27 -6.60
CA ASN A 7 -11.21 -1.38 -8.06
C ASN A 7 -10.11 -2.26 -8.67
N ALA A 8 -9.23 -2.83 -7.84
CA ALA A 8 -8.21 -3.77 -8.31
C ALA A 8 -8.91 -5.02 -8.83
N GLY A 9 -8.75 -5.32 -10.11
CA GLY A 9 -9.29 -6.55 -10.70
C GLY A 9 -8.58 -7.78 -10.15
N THR A 10 -9.18 -8.97 -10.34
CA THR A 10 -8.68 -10.26 -9.82
C THR A 10 -7.24 -10.62 -10.23
N GLY A 11 -6.74 -10.07 -11.34
CA GLY A 11 -5.34 -10.25 -11.77
C GLY A 11 -4.34 -9.26 -11.15
N THR A 12 -4.80 -8.34 -10.29
CA THR A 12 -3.93 -7.31 -9.71
C THR A 12 -3.23 -7.86 -8.48
N TYR A 13 -1.93 -8.09 -8.59
CA TYR A 13 -1.14 -8.63 -7.47
C TYR A 13 -0.53 -7.55 -6.57
N ARG A 14 -0.30 -6.34 -7.11
CA ARG A 14 0.45 -5.29 -6.42
C ARG A 14 -0.06 -3.91 -6.79
N ILE A 15 -0.19 -3.05 -5.80
CA ILE A 15 -0.42 -1.62 -5.97
C ILE A 15 0.80 -0.87 -5.45
N ARG A 16 1.39 -0.03 -6.30
CA ARG A 16 2.50 0.86 -5.92
C ARG A 16 1.95 2.26 -5.63
N ILE A 17 2.19 2.72 -4.41
CA ILE A 17 1.81 4.04 -3.95
C ILE A 17 3.05 4.93 -3.99
N ILE A 18 3.05 5.92 -4.88
CA ILE A 18 4.09 6.94 -4.97
C ILE A 18 3.58 8.16 -4.21
N HIS A 19 4.15 8.42 -3.03
CA HIS A 19 3.73 9.51 -2.15
C HIS A 19 4.77 10.61 -1.97
N GLY A 20 5.97 10.44 -2.52
CA GLY A 20 7.05 11.43 -2.41
C GLY A 20 7.76 11.38 -1.06
N TYR A 21 8.74 12.25 -0.85
CA TYR A 21 9.47 12.36 0.41
C TYR A 21 9.82 13.82 0.64
N HIS A 22 9.06 14.48 1.52
CA HIS A 22 9.19 15.90 1.82
C HIS A 22 9.74 16.09 3.24
N GLY A 23 10.92 15.49 3.49
CA GLY A 23 11.61 15.62 4.78
C GLY A 23 11.01 14.79 5.92
N GLY A 24 10.17 13.79 5.62
CA GLY A 24 9.59 12.94 6.67
C GLY A 24 8.76 11.79 6.13
N THR A 25 8.24 11.01 7.07
CA THR A 25 7.60 9.71 6.80
C THR A 25 6.09 9.71 7.04
N ARG A 26 5.48 10.86 7.35
CA ARG A 26 4.07 10.94 7.77
C ARG A 26 3.09 10.28 6.79
N ILE A 27 3.31 10.41 5.48
CA ILE A 27 2.43 9.76 4.48
C ILE A 27 2.67 8.25 4.48
N ARG A 28 3.94 7.80 4.54
CA ARG A 28 4.27 6.39 4.71
C ARG A 28 3.58 5.84 5.96
N ASP A 29 3.76 6.49 7.11
CA ASP A 29 3.24 6.01 8.39
C ASP A 29 1.70 5.94 8.36
N GLY A 30 1.03 6.92 7.74
CA GLY A 30 -0.42 6.87 7.50
C GLY A 30 -0.86 5.70 6.61
N ILE A 31 -0.11 5.37 5.56
CA ILE A 31 -0.38 4.18 4.73
C ILE A 31 -0.24 2.91 5.56
N TRP A 32 0.79 2.83 6.41
CA TRP A 32 0.97 1.67 7.28
C TRP A 32 -0.13 1.56 8.33
N ASP A 33 -0.55 2.67 8.93
CA ASP A 33 -1.66 2.67 9.90
C ASP A 33 -3.00 2.28 9.28
N GLU A 34 -3.25 2.66 8.01
CA GLU A 34 -4.50 2.33 7.31
C GLU A 34 -4.54 0.86 6.86
N PHE A 35 -3.43 0.33 6.35
CA PHE A 35 -3.43 -0.96 5.63
C PHE A 35 -2.69 -2.11 6.33
N CYS A 36 -1.95 -1.85 7.42
CA CYS A 36 -1.21 -2.88 8.15
C CYS A 36 -2.07 -3.55 9.23
N TYR A 37 -1.48 -4.48 9.98
CA TYR A 37 -2.08 -5.12 11.16
C TYR A 37 -3.40 -5.84 10.91
N GLY A 38 -3.61 -6.36 9.68
CA GLY A 38 -4.83 -7.06 9.31
C GLY A 38 -6.07 -6.17 9.19
N ARG A 39 -5.90 -4.84 9.18
CA ARG A 39 -7.00 -3.87 9.04
C ARG A 39 -7.64 -3.89 7.65
N GLU A 40 -6.89 -4.34 6.65
CA GLU A 40 -7.37 -4.48 5.28
C GLU A 40 -7.22 -5.94 4.81
N PRO A 41 -8.33 -6.70 4.71
CA PRO A 41 -8.30 -8.12 4.34
C PRO A 41 -7.67 -8.38 2.97
N GLU A 42 -7.84 -7.46 2.02
CA GLU A 42 -7.32 -7.59 0.66
C GLU A 42 -5.79 -7.45 0.59
N VAL A 43 -5.17 -6.83 1.60
CA VAL A 43 -3.72 -6.62 1.66
C VAL A 43 -3.06 -7.79 2.38
N LYS A 44 -2.19 -8.52 1.66
CA LYS A 44 -1.38 -9.61 2.20
C LYS A 44 -0.20 -9.09 3.00
N ARG A 45 0.51 -8.09 2.47
CA ARG A 45 1.64 -7.42 3.13
C ARG A 45 1.89 -6.03 2.56
N ILE A 46 2.54 -5.19 3.35
CA ILE A 46 3.08 -3.91 2.92
C ILE A 46 4.59 -4.02 2.82
N THR A 47 5.19 -3.50 1.75
CA THR A 47 6.65 -3.40 1.60
C THR A 47 7.06 -1.96 1.31
N MET A 48 8.26 -1.58 1.77
CA MET A 48 8.91 -0.38 1.25
C MET A 48 9.33 -0.66 -0.20
N GLY A 49 9.11 0.31 -1.08
CA GLY A 49 9.65 0.25 -2.44
C GLY A 49 11.16 0.54 -2.46
N GLU A 50 11.71 0.73 -3.65
CA GLU A 50 13.15 0.98 -3.88
C GLU A 50 13.67 2.27 -3.21
N ASN A 51 12.77 3.14 -2.74
CA ASN A 51 13.11 4.31 -1.95
C ASN A 51 11.96 4.70 -1.01
N GLN A 52 12.23 5.63 -0.08
CA GLN A 52 11.28 6.08 0.95
C GLN A 52 10.02 6.78 0.40
N ARG A 53 9.98 7.10 -0.90
CA ARG A 53 8.85 7.77 -1.57
C ARG A 53 7.76 6.80 -2.01
N ILE A 54 8.03 5.50 -1.86
CA ILE A 54 7.24 4.43 -2.43
C ILE A 54 6.86 3.44 -1.34
N THR A 55 5.58 3.08 -1.31
CA THR A 55 5.07 1.98 -0.52
C THR A 55 4.28 1.05 -1.43
N GLU A 56 4.48 -0.25 -1.29
CA GLU A 56 3.84 -1.25 -2.13
C GLU A 56 2.90 -2.10 -1.28
N LEU A 57 1.64 -2.19 -1.72
CA LEU A 57 0.66 -3.11 -1.17
C LEU A 57 0.68 -4.37 -2.02
N VAL A 58 1.01 -5.50 -1.42
CA VAL A 58 0.87 -6.82 -2.05
C VAL A 58 -0.50 -7.36 -1.69
N LEU A 59 -1.28 -7.71 -2.70
CA LEU A 59 -2.67 -8.12 -2.55
C LEU A 59 -2.77 -9.63 -2.35
N ARG A 60 -3.87 -10.08 -1.76
CA ARG A 60 -4.23 -11.51 -1.71
C ARG A 60 -4.84 -11.93 -3.05
N GLU A 61 -4.55 -13.15 -3.44
CA GLU A 61 -5.25 -13.82 -4.53
C GLU A 61 -6.51 -14.47 -3.92
N PHE A 62 -7.66 -14.21 -4.53
CA PHE A 62 -8.97 -14.77 -4.14
C PHE A 62 -9.58 -15.50 -5.34
#